data_AF-A0A023WUP0-F1
#
_entry.id   AF-A0A023WUP0-F1
#
_cell.length_a   1.000
_cell.length_b   1.000
_cell.length_c   1.000
_cell.angle_alpha   90.00
_cell.angle_beta   90.00
_cell.angle_gamma   90.00
#
_symmetry.space_group_name_H-M   'P 1'
#
loop_
_entity.id
_entity.type
_entity.pdbx_description
1 polymer ?
#
loop_
_entity_poly.entity_id
_entity_poly.type
_entity_poly.pdbx_seq_one_letter_code
_entity_poly.pdbx_strand_id
1 'polypeptide(L)'
;MSSTYQQLLRRYDRPCLPLDEVRAEYLPHIGDVESLIKLIHQGRVRLRYTRTDVTRKAPPVVYLRDLAAWLDAHDPSNTQPATDQVA
;
A
#
# COMPACT_ATOMS: atom_id res chain seq x y z
N MET A 1 0.28 -12.39 17.16
CA MET A 1 0.23 -12.47 15.68
C MET A 1 0.48 -11.08 15.12
N SER A 2 1.41 -10.92 14.17
CA SER A 2 1.75 -9.59 13.65
C SER A 2 0.81 -9.22 12.50
N SER A 3 0.10 -8.10 12.62
CA SER A 3 -0.74 -7.57 11.53
C SER A 3 0.09 -7.38 10.24
N THR A 4 -0.53 -7.47 9.06
CA THR A 4 0.07 -7.13 7.75
C THR A 4 0.85 -5.82 7.82
N TYR A 5 0.32 -4.82 8.53
CA TYR A 5 1.00 -3.55 8.78
C TYR A 5 2.32 -3.70 9.56
N GLN A 6 2.34 -4.51 10.63
CA GLN A 6 3.56 -4.78 11.41
C GLN A 6 4.59 -5.58 10.60
N GLN A 7 4.14 -6.47 9.70
CA GLN A 7 5.03 -7.20 8.81
C GLN A 7 5.68 -6.24 7.79
N LEU A 8 4.90 -5.34 7.19
CA LEU A 8 5.41 -4.30 6.30
C LEU A 8 6.36 -3.35 7.04
N LEU A 9 6.01 -2.90 8.25
CA LEU A 9 6.88 -2.06 9.07
C LEU A 9 8.21 -2.73 9.37
N ARG A 10 8.22 -4.02 9.73
CA ARG A 10 9.48 -4.74 9.96
C ARG A 10 10.30 -4.93 8.68
N ARG A 11 9.64 -5.05 7.52
CA ARG A 11 10.32 -5.23 6.23
C ARG A 11 10.97 -3.95 5.73
N TYR A 12 10.28 -2.81 5.86
CA TYR A 12 10.72 -1.55 5.27
C TYR A 12 11.29 -0.54 6.28
N ASP A 13 11.02 -0.72 7.58
CA ASP A 13 11.42 0.15 8.69
C ASP A 13 10.99 1.62 8.53
N ARG A 14 10.00 1.90 7.68
CA ARG A 14 9.48 3.25 7.40
C ARG A 14 7.95 3.26 7.36
N PRO A 15 7.28 4.34 7.80
CA PRO A 15 5.82 4.39 7.86
C PRO A 15 5.15 4.58 6.48
N CYS A 16 5.90 5.03 5.48
CA CYS A 16 5.42 5.25 4.11
C CYS A 16 6.43 4.77 3.07
N LEU A 17 5.91 4.35 1.92
CA LEU A 17 6.67 3.92 0.75
C LEU A 17 6.34 4.83 -0.44
N PRO A 18 7.29 5.18 -1.31
CA PRO A 18 6.95 5.83 -2.57
C PRO A 18 6.11 4.90 -3.44
N LEU A 19 5.16 5.48 -4.17
CA LEU A 19 4.24 4.75 -5.04
C LEU A 19 5.00 4.00 -6.15
N ASP A 20 6.19 4.47 -6.52
CA ASP A 20 7.07 3.79 -7.48
C ASP A 20 7.57 2.42 -6.97
N GLU A 21 7.99 2.34 -5.71
CA GLU A 21 8.41 1.07 -5.11
C GLU A 21 7.22 0.12 -4.93
N VAL A 22 6.08 0.64 -4.45
CA VAL A 22 4.85 -0.17 -4.33
C VAL A 22 4.43 -0.72 -5.69
N ARG A 23 4.51 0.10 -6.74
CA ARG A 23 4.25 -0.32 -8.11
C ARG A 23 5.21 -1.43 -8.52
N ALA A 24 6.51 -1.26 -8.32
CA ALA A 24 7.51 -2.24 -8.73
C ALA A 24 7.33 -3.60 -8.04
N GLU A 25 7.01 -3.61 -6.73
CA GLU A 25 6.85 -4.86 -5.97
C GLU A 25 5.49 -5.53 -6.18
N TYR A 26 4.39 -4.78 -6.09
CA TYR A 26 3.04 -5.36 -6.05
C TYR A 26 2.30 -5.26 -7.38
N LEU A 27 2.64 -4.28 -8.22
CA LEU A 27 1.96 -4.02 -9.49
C LEU A 27 2.96 -3.94 -10.65
N PRO A 28 3.85 -4.95 -10.85
CA PRO A 28 4.89 -4.90 -11.89
C PRO A 28 4.31 -4.87 -13.31
N HIS A 29 3.03 -5.23 -13.47
CA HIS A 29 2.27 -5.13 -14.72
C HIS A 29 1.90 -3.68 -15.08
N ILE A 30 2.04 -2.73 -14.15
CA ILE A 30 1.85 -1.30 -14.41
C ILE A 30 3.20 -0.68 -14.76
N GLY A 31 3.31 -0.21 -16.00
CA GLY A 31 4.55 0.36 -16.54
C GLY A 31 5.05 1.59 -15.77
N ASP A 32 4.15 2.49 -15.37
CA ASP A 32 4.50 3.80 -14.82
C ASP A 32 3.64 4.19 -13.62
N VAL A 33 4.21 5.03 -12.74
CA VAL A 33 3.51 5.62 -11.59
C VAL A 33 2.27 6.41 -12.03
N GLU A 34 2.36 7.13 -13.15
CA GLU A 34 1.23 7.88 -13.71
C GLU A 34 0.07 6.97 -14.13
N SER A 35 0.38 5.80 -14.68
CA SER A 35 -0.61 4.79 -15.05
C SER A 35 -1.28 4.19 -13.81
N LEU A 36 -0.51 3.95 -12.73
CA LEU A 36 -1.06 3.52 -11.45
C LEU A 36 -2.00 4.58 -10.87
N ILE A 37 -1.61 5.86 -10.89
CA ILE A 37 -2.47 6.97 -10.46
C ILE A 37 -3.76 6.99 -11.29
N LYS A 38 -3.68 6.87 -12.63
CA LYS A 38 -4.87 6.79 -13.48
C LYS A 38 -5.79 5.64 -13.08
N LEU A 39 -5.25 4.46 -12.81
CA LEU A 39 -6.02 3.29 -12.37
C LEU A 39 -6.68 3.50 -11.00
N ILE A 40 -6.00 4.19 -10.09
CA ILE A 40 -6.56 4.61 -8.79
C ILE A 40 -7.73 5.57 -8.99
N HIS A 41 -7.54 6.59 -9.83
CA HIS A 41 -8.60 7.56 -10.17
C HIS A 41 -9.79 6.91 -10.88
N GLN A 42 -9.55 5.90 -11.71
CA GLN A 42 -10.58 5.09 -12.35
C GLN A 42 -11.29 4.12 -11.38
N GLY A 43 -10.85 4.03 -10.12
CA GLY A 43 -11.39 3.09 -9.14
C GLY A 43 -11.05 1.62 -9.40
N ARG A 44 -10.13 1.35 -10.33
CA ARG A 44 -9.62 -0.01 -10.63
C ARG A 44 -8.71 -0.52 -9.52
N VAL A 45 -7.96 0.39 -8.91
CA VAL A 45 -7.08 0.11 -7.77
C VAL A 45 -7.55 0.94 -6.59
N ARG A 46 -8.07 0.29 -5.53
CA ARG A 46 -8.54 0.97 -4.31
C ARG A 46 -7.39 1.30 -3.34
N LEU A 47 -6.29 1.84 -3.86
CA LEU A 47 -5.11 2.20 -3.07
C LEU A 47 -5.08 3.71 -2.85
N ARG A 48 -4.97 4.15 -1.59
CA ARG A 48 -4.81 5.57 -1.26
C ARG A 48 -3.34 5.96 -1.37
N TYR A 49 -3.08 7.11 -1.99
CA TYR A 49 -1.78 7.75 -2.01
C TYR A 49 -1.89 9.18 -1.50
N THR A 50 -0.80 9.67 -0.92
CA THR A 50 -0.63 11.02 -0.42
C THR A 50 0.54 11.67 -1.14
N ARG A 51 0.48 12.99 -1.32
CA ARG A 51 1.63 13.79 -1.78
C ARG A 51 2.07 14.66 -0.62
N THR A 52 3.32 14.54 -0.21
CA THR A 52 3.86 15.26 0.95
C THR A 52 3.94 16.77 0.69
N ASP A 53 4.18 17.18 -0.55
CA ASP A 53 4.26 18.59 -0.92
C ASP A 53 3.25 19.01 -1.99
N VAL A 54 2.86 20.27 -1.91
CA VAL A 54 2.01 20.98 -2.88
C VAL A 54 2.71 21.18 -4.23
N THR A 55 4.04 21.02 -4.27
CA THR A 55 4.82 21.08 -5.50
C THR A 55 4.68 19.78 -6.30
N ARG A 56 4.44 19.91 -7.61
CA ARG A 56 4.28 18.78 -8.54
C ARG A 56 5.48 17.82 -8.59
N LYS A 57 6.62 18.18 -7.99
CA LYS A 57 7.86 17.39 -7.94
C LYS A 57 7.93 16.38 -6.80
N ALA A 58 7.09 16.48 -5.77
CA ALA A 58 7.12 15.51 -4.69
C ALA A 58 6.60 14.14 -5.18
N PRO A 59 7.35 13.04 -4.94
CA PRO A 59 6.91 11.72 -5.32
C PRO A 59 5.65 11.36 -4.52
N PRO A 60 4.63 10.77 -5.17
CA PRO A 60 3.48 10.24 -4.45
C PRO A 60 3.94 9.12 -3.53
N VAL A 61 3.47 9.14 -2.28
CA VAL A 61 3.77 8.15 -1.26
C VAL A 61 2.50 7.45 -0.81
N VAL A 62 2.63 6.21 -0.36
CA VAL A 62 1.57 5.39 0.22
C VAL A 62 1.96 5.09 1.65
N TYR A 63 1.05 5.29 2.58
CA TYR A 63 1.29 4.85 3.95
C TYR A 63 1.16 3.33 4.02
N LEU A 64 2.05 2.69 4.77
CA LEU A 64 1.99 1.24 4.96
C LEU A 64 0.66 0.77 5.54
N ARG A 65 -0.03 1.62 6.31
CA ARG A 65 -1.38 1.32 6.81
C ARG A 65 -2.40 1.16 5.68
N ASP A 66 -2.34 2.01 4.66
CA ASP A 66 -3.26 1.99 3.52
C ASP A 66 -2.87 0.83 2.58
N LEU A 67 -1.57 0.57 2.43
CA LEU A 67 -1.06 -0.59 1.69
C LEU A 67 -1.48 -1.91 2.35
N ALA A 68 -1.36 -2.03 3.68
CA ALA A 68 -1.79 -3.20 4.43
C ALA A 68 -3.29 -3.46 4.20
N ALA A 69 -4.13 -2.44 4.36
CA ALA A 69 -5.57 -2.57 4.13
C ALA A 69 -5.89 -2.99 2.69
N TRP A 70 -5.12 -2.51 1.71
CA TRP A 70 -5.28 -2.91 0.31
C TRP A 70 -4.85 -4.36 0.07
N LEU A 71 -3.74 -4.81 0.67
CA LEU A 71 -3.26 -6.19 0.60
C LEU A 71 -4.23 -7.17 1.25
N ASP A 72 -4.72 -6.85 2.46
CA ASP A 72 -5.74 -7.64 3.15
C ASP A 72 -7.05 -7.76 2.34
N ALA A 73 -7.41 -6.72 1.58
CA ALA A 73 -8.58 -6.76 0.71
C ALA A 73 -8.37 -7.58 -0.59
N HIS A 74 -7.14 -7.66 -1.08
CA HIS A 74 -6.79 -8.38 -2.32
C HIS A 74 -6.39 -9.84 -2.07
N ASP A 75 -5.83 -10.15 -0.91
CA ASP A 75 -5.40 -11.49 -0.53
C ASP A 75 -6.11 -11.91 0.76
N PRO A 76 -7.35 -12.46 0.65
CA PRO A 76 -8.07 -12.97 1.81
C PRO A 76 -7.42 -14.20 2.43
N SER A 77 -6.41 -14.80 1.77
CA SER A 77 -5.64 -15.95 2.27
C SER A 77 -4.49 -15.51 3.21
N ASN A 78 -3.99 -14.29 3.05
CA ASN A 78 -3.02 -13.65 3.94
C ASN A 78 -3.71 -12.88 5.09
N THR A 79 -5.03 -12.71 5.03
CA THR A 79 -5.85 -12.38 6.20
C THR A 79 -5.83 -13.56 7.16
N GLN A 80 -4.77 -13.68 7.96
CA GLN A 80 -4.84 -14.48 9.18
C GLN A 80 -5.99 -13.88 9.99
N PRO A 81 -7.08 -14.63 10.23
CA PRO A 81 -8.23 -14.10 10.92
C PRO A 81 -7.77 -13.64 12.30
N ALA A 82 -8.15 -12.40 12.63
CA ALA A 82 -8.16 -11.94 14.00
C ALA A 82 -9.14 -12.81 14.79
N THR A 83 -8.64 -13.96 15.28
CA THR A 83 -9.35 -14.79 16.25
C THR A 83 -8.59 -14.65 17.56
N ASP A 84 -9.22 -13.91 18.45
CA ASP A 84 -9.18 -14.07 19.91
C ASP A 84 -7.86 -13.76 20.63
N GLN A 85 -7.78 -12.56 21.22
CA GLN A 85 -7.15 -12.41 22.54
C GLN A 85 -8.01 -11.47 23.38
N VAL A 86 -9.03 -12.05 24.00
CA VAL A 86 -9.62 -11.57 25.25
C VAL A 86 -9.43 -12.69 26.29
N ALA A 87 -8.42 -12.55 27.15
CA ALA A 87 -8.33 -13.20 28.46
C ALA A 87 -7.27 -12.49 29.31
#